data_AF-A0A2S2NNX8-F1
#
_entry.id   AF-A0A2S2NNX8-F1
#
_cell.length_a   1.000
_cell.length_b   1.000
_cell.length_c   1.000
_cell.angle_alpha   90.00
_cell.angle_beta   90.00
_cell.angle_gamma   90.00
#
_symmetry.space_group_name_H-M   'P 1'
#
loop_
_entity.id
_entity.type
_entity.pdbx_description
1 polymer ?
#
loop_
_entity_poly.entity_id
_entity_poly.type
_entity_poly.pdbx_seq_one_letter_code
_entity_poly.pdbx_strand_id
1 'polypeptide(L)'
;MSGHHLMGIRETRWQWAKFKDLLHYYVLVGVIPLTLLITGVNVFIGPAKLAPIPEGYRPAHWEYYRHPITRWMARYIYPSPQQQYEKYLHTLYEEDEKFKVRMVANKINEMMKDRSDYKSFYYRPISANHHRISKEAMDRQESEGLN
;
A
#
# COMPACT_ATOMS: atom_id res chain seq x y z
N MET A 1 -73.99 24.72 12.75
CA MET A 1 -72.90 25.46 13.41
C MET A 1 -71.73 25.52 12.45
N SER A 2 -71.61 26.63 11.72
CA SER A 2 -70.47 26.86 10.83
C SER A 2 -69.25 27.16 11.72
N GLY A 3 -68.30 26.22 11.79
CA GLY A 3 -67.08 26.41 12.56
C GLY A 3 -66.16 27.38 11.83
N HIS A 4 -65.77 28.47 12.49
CA HIS A 4 -64.82 29.43 11.94
C HIS A 4 -63.44 28.74 11.84
N HIS A 5 -63.09 28.26 10.65
CA HIS A 5 -61.77 27.67 10.41
C HIS A 5 -60.73 28.78 10.32
N LEU A 6 -59.90 28.91 11.36
CA LEU A 6 -58.76 29.82 11.36
C LEU A 6 -57.59 29.16 10.63
N MET A 7 -56.92 29.90 9.75
CA MET A 7 -55.70 29.44 9.09
C MET A 7 -54.58 29.34 10.13
N GLY A 8 -54.16 28.11 10.44
CA GLY A 8 -53.01 27.87 11.30
C GLY A 8 -51.72 28.27 10.59
N ILE A 9 -51.07 29.34 11.03
CA ILE A 9 -49.74 29.73 10.56
C ILE A 9 -48.76 28.68 11.08
N ARG A 10 -48.19 27.89 10.18
CA ARG A 10 -47.21 26.85 10.47
C ARG A 10 -46.01 26.98 9.54
N GLU A 11 -44.84 26.60 10.03
CA GLU A 11 -43.63 26.49 9.23
C GLU A 11 -43.78 25.54 8.03
N THR A 12 -43.11 25.87 6.93
CA THR A 12 -43.15 25.06 5.70
C THR A 12 -42.47 23.71 5.92
N ARG A 13 -43.27 22.63 5.97
CA ARG A 13 -42.77 21.23 6.07
C ARG A 13 -42.36 20.62 4.73
N TRP A 14 -42.53 21.35 3.63
CA TRP A 14 -42.34 20.85 2.27
C TRP A 14 -40.92 20.35 2.00
N GLN A 15 -39.89 21.10 2.41
CA GLN A 15 -38.49 20.71 2.20
C GLN A 15 -38.16 19.38 2.88
N TRP A 16 -38.66 19.21 4.10
CA TRP A 16 -38.43 17.98 4.87
C TRP A 16 -39.17 16.77 4.28
N ALA A 17 -40.42 16.95 3.85
CA ALA A 17 -41.17 15.90 3.17
C ALA A 17 -40.47 15.50 1.86
N LYS A 18 -40.09 16.48 1.04
CA LYS A 18 -39.37 16.25 -0.22
C LYS A 18 -38.04 15.52 -0.01
N PHE A 19 -37.26 15.91 1.00
CA PHE A 19 -36.00 15.24 1.31
C PHE A 19 -36.22 13.76 1.67
N LYS A 20 -37.21 13.47 2.52
CA LYS A 20 -37.55 12.08 2.88
C LYS A 20 -37.98 11.26 1.68
N ASP A 21 -38.83 11.82 0.83
CA ASP A 21 -39.32 11.13 -0.36
C ASP A 21 -38.19 10.81 -1.34
N LEU A 22 -37.27 11.76 -1.56
CA LEU A 22 -36.08 11.54 -2.39
C LEU A 22 -35.14 10.51 -1.79
N LEU A 23 -34.84 10.61 -0.49
CA LEU A 23 -33.98 9.64 0.20
C LEU A 23 -34.58 8.23 0.12
N HIS A 24 -35.88 8.10 0.42
CA HIS A 24 -36.57 6.83 0.36
C HIS A 24 -36.54 6.23 -1.05
N TYR A 25 -36.81 7.05 -2.07
CA TYR A 25 -36.76 6.62 -3.47
C TYR A 25 -35.38 6.08 -3.86
N TYR A 26 -34.31 6.86 -3.66
CA TYR A 26 -32.97 6.44 -4.06
C TYR A 26 -32.46 5.23 -3.26
N VAL A 27 -32.83 5.10 -1.98
CA VAL A 27 -32.49 3.92 -1.18
C VAL A 27 -33.25 2.69 -1.69
N LEU A 28 -34.57 2.79 -1.92
CA LEU A 28 -35.36 1.64 -2.37
C LEU A 28 -34.96 1.14 -3.76
N VAL A 29 -34.61 2.04 -4.68
CA VAL A 29 -34.11 1.67 -6.01
C VAL A 29 -32.88 0.76 -5.92
N GLY A 30 -32.02 0.92 -4.90
CA GLY A 30 -30.89 0.02 -4.66
C GLY A 30 -31.26 -1.23 -3.84
N VAL A 31 -32.03 -1.06 -2.77
CA VAL A 31 -32.34 -2.14 -1.82
C VAL A 31 -33.25 -3.22 -2.43
N ILE A 32 -34.25 -2.84 -3.23
CA ILE A 32 -35.19 -3.79 -3.84
C ILE A 32 -34.47 -4.80 -4.75
N PRO A 33 -33.69 -4.39 -5.78
CA PRO A 33 -33.01 -5.36 -6.64
C PRO A 33 -31.93 -6.14 -5.89
N LEU A 34 -31.23 -5.53 -4.93
CA LEU A 34 -30.20 -6.22 -4.15
C LEU A 34 -30.80 -7.32 -3.25
N THR A 35 -31.91 -7.03 -2.57
CA THR A 35 -32.61 -8.01 -1.74
C THR A 35 -33.18 -9.13 -2.59
N LEU A 36 -33.76 -8.84 -3.75
CA LEU A 36 -34.25 -9.85 -4.70
C LEU A 36 -33.13 -10.75 -5.23
N LEU A 37 -31.94 -10.19 -5.50
CA LEU A 37 -30.78 -10.98 -5.89
C LEU A 37 -30.32 -11.90 -4.76
N ILE A 38 -30.17 -11.37 -3.53
CA ILE A 38 -29.70 -12.14 -2.38
C ILE A 38 -30.70 -13.26 -2.04
N THR A 39 -32.00 -12.99 -2.06
CA THR A 39 -33.02 -14.01 -1.81
C THR A 39 -33.04 -15.05 -2.94
N GLY A 40 -32.97 -14.62 -4.21
CA GLY A 40 -32.87 -15.53 -5.35
C GLY A 40 -31.68 -16.48 -5.25
N VAL A 41 -30.48 -15.97 -4.97
CA VAL A 41 -29.28 -16.80 -4.81
C VAL A 41 -29.44 -17.79 -3.64
N ASN A 42 -29.99 -17.35 -2.51
CA ASN A 42 -30.19 -18.23 -1.35
C ASN A 42 -31.25 -19.32 -1.59
N VAL A 43 -32.31 -19.04 -2.34
CA VAL A 43 -33.39 -19.99 -2.62
C VAL A 43 -32.99 -21.00 -3.71
N PHE A 44 -32.38 -20.54 -4.80
CA PHE A 44 -32.08 -21.42 -5.95
C PHE A 44 -30.76 -22.18 -5.80
N ILE A 45 -29.72 -21.58 -5.22
CA ILE A 45 -28.39 -22.19 -5.12
C ILE A 45 -28.13 -22.69 -3.70
N GLY A 46 -28.47 -21.88 -2.70
CA GLY A 46 -28.26 -22.20 -1.29
C GLY A 46 -26.78 -22.23 -0.86
N PRO A 47 -26.51 -22.43 0.45
CA PRO A 47 -25.15 -22.54 0.96
C PRO A 47 -24.53 -23.90 0.65
N ALA A 48 -23.22 -23.92 0.39
CA ALA A 48 -22.48 -25.17 0.21
C ALA A 48 -22.35 -25.94 1.54
N LYS A 49 -22.29 -27.27 1.44
CA LYS A 49 -21.98 -28.16 2.58
C LYS A 49 -20.48 -28.39 2.65
N LEU A 50 -19.95 -28.48 3.87
CA LEU A 50 -18.55 -28.85 4.09
C LEU A 50 -18.39 -30.33 3.72
N ALA A 51 -17.44 -30.62 2.85
CA ALA A 51 -17.07 -31.97 2.45
C ALA A 51 -15.56 -32.16 2.68
N PRO A 52 -15.11 -33.38 3.01
CA PRO A 52 -13.69 -33.69 3.03
C PRO A 52 -13.10 -33.48 1.63
N ILE A 53 -11.84 -33.05 1.58
CA ILE A 53 -11.13 -32.87 0.31
C ILE A 53 -10.84 -34.27 -0.26
N PRO A 54 -11.28 -34.58 -1.50
CA PRO A 54 -10.98 -35.86 -2.13
C PRO A 54 -9.47 -36.07 -2.30
N GLU A 55 -9.03 -37.32 -2.24
CA GLU A 55 -7.63 -37.65 -2.44
C GLU A 55 -7.17 -37.24 -3.85
N GLY A 56 -6.03 -36.56 -3.93
CA GLY A 56 -5.47 -36.07 -5.20
C GLY A 56 -6.11 -34.80 -5.76
N TYR A 57 -7.14 -34.24 -5.12
CA TYR A 57 -7.74 -32.97 -5.55
C TYR A 57 -7.23 -31.80 -4.70
N ARG A 58 -6.75 -30.73 -5.36
CA ARG A 58 -6.40 -29.47 -4.70
C ARG A 58 -7.51 -28.44 -4.96
N PRO A 59 -8.34 -28.10 -3.96
CA PRO A 59 -9.41 -27.13 -4.13
C PRO A 59 -8.87 -25.76 -4.51
N ALA A 60 -9.59 -25.08 -5.39
CA ALA A 60 -9.30 -23.68 -5.70
C ALA A 60 -9.62 -22.78 -4.50
N HIS A 61 -9.03 -21.58 -4.45
CA HIS A 61 -9.15 -20.71 -3.28
C HIS A 61 -10.59 -20.24 -2.98
N TRP A 62 -11.46 -20.17 -4.00
CA TRP A 62 -12.87 -19.79 -3.80
C TRP A 62 -13.75 -20.93 -3.24
N GLU A 63 -13.32 -22.19 -3.35
CA GLU A 63 -14.13 -23.35 -2.95
C GLU A 63 -14.22 -23.50 -1.43
N TYR A 64 -13.25 -22.94 -0.71
CA TYR A 64 -13.25 -22.87 0.75
C TYR A 64 -14.37 -21.98 1.31
N TYR A 65 -15.03 -21.14 0.50
CA TYR A 65 -16.13 -20.29 0.95
C TYR A 65 -17.49 -21.00 0.88
N ARG A 66 -18.27 -20.88 1.96
CA ARG A 66 -19.60 -21.47 2.11
C ARG A 66 -20.68 -20.78 1.27
N HIS A 67 -20.71 -19.45 1.30
CA HIS A 67 -21.79 -18.69 0.66
C HIS A 67 -21.50 -18.47 -0.83
N PRO A 68 -22.49 -18.66 -1.74
CA PRO A 68 -22.29 -18.53 -3.18
C PRO A 68 -21.82 -17.13 -3.60
N ILE A 69 -22.34 -16.06 -2.97
CA ILE A 69 -21.87 -14.69 -3.25
C ILE A 69 -20.41 -14.50 -2.85
N THR A 70 -19.99 -14.98 -1.66
CA THR A 70 -18.59 -14.87 -1.23
C THR A 70 -17.66 -15.69 -2.13
N ARG A 71 -18.12 -16.86 -2.59
CA ARG A 71 -17.40 -17.70 -3.55
C ARG A 71 -17.24 -17.00 -4.90
N TRP A 72 -18.29 -16.34 -5.39
CA TRP A 72 -18.24 -15.55 -6.61
C TRP A 72 -17.25 -14.38 -6.48
N MET A 73 -17.31 -13.62 -5.39
CA MET A 73 -16.35 -12.53 -5.15
C MET A 73 -14.91 -13.04 -5.04
N ALA A 74 -14.68 -14.16 -4.34
CA ALA A 74 -13.37 -14.77 -4.24
C ALA A 74 -12.82 -15.27 -5.59
N ARG A 75 -13.70 -15.68 -6.52
CA ARG A 75 -13.29 -16.15 -7.84
C ARG A 75 -12.94 -15.01 -8.80
N TYR A 76 -13.66 -13.89 -8.76
CA TYR A 76 -13.57 -12.84 -9.78
C TYR A 76 -12.95 -11.52 -9.30
N ILE A 77 -13.10 -11.18 -8.02
CA ILE A 77 -12.67 -9.88 -7.48
C ILE A 77 -11.37 -10.02 -6.69
N TYR A 78 -11.27 -11.04 -5.83
CA TYR A 78 -10.14 -11.17 -4.92
C TYR A 78 -9.04 -12.10 -5.46
N PRO A 79 -7.76 -11.76 -5.25
CA PRO A 79 -6.64 -12.63 -5.57
C PRO A 79 -6.60 -13.85 -4.65
N SER A 80 -5.91 -14.91 -5.08
CA SER A 80 -5.73 -16.09 -4.24
C SER A 80 -4.87 -15.76 -3.01
N PRO A 81 -5.17 -16.34 -1.84
CA PRO A 81 -4.37 -16.12 -0.64
C PRO A 81 -2.94 -16.65 -0.80
N GLN A 82 -2.73 -17.70 -1.58
CA GLN A 82 -1.40 -18.23 -1.91
C GLN A 82 -0.57 -17.19 -2.67
N GLN A 83 -1.14 -16.58 -3.70
CA GLN A 83 -0.47 -15.53 -4.47
C GLN A 83 -0.10 -14.34 -3.60
N GLN A 84 -1.01 -13.91 -2.70
CA GLN A 84 -0.73 -12.81 -1.78
C GLN A 84 0.39 -13.14 -0.79
N TYR A 85 0.37 -14.35 -0.25
CA TYR A 85 1.39 -14.82 0.68
C TYR A 85 2.78 -14.88 0.03
N GLU A 86 2.88 -15.48 -1.16
CA GLU A 86 4.14 -15.58 -1.91
C GLU A 86 4.66 -14.21 -2.34
N LYS A 87 3.78 -13.33 -2.82
CA LYS A 87 4.13 -11.95 -3.14
C LYS A 87 4.69 -11.22 -1.92
N TYR A 88 4.07 -11.40 -0.76
CA TYR A 88 4.51 -10.80 0.49
C TYR A 88 5.90 -11.31 0.91
N LEU A 89 6.12 -12.63 0.86
CA LEU A 89 7.42 -13.24 1.16
C LEU A 89 8.52 -12.72 0.22
N HIS A 90 8.21 -12.57 -1.06
CA HIS A 90 9.15 -12.00 -2.02
C HIS A 90 9.55 -10.57 -1.65
N THR A 91 8.58 -9.71 -1.32
CA THR A 91 8.87 -8.34 -0.87
C THR A 91 9.72 -8.33 0.39
N LEU A 92 9.43 -9.21 1.35
CA LEU A 92 10.22 -9.30 2.58
C LEU A 92 11.66 -9.70 2.30
N TYR A 93 11.86 -10.68 1.42
CA TYR A 93 13.19 -11.13 0.99
C TYR A 93 13.98 -10.00 0.31
N GLU A 94 13.36 -9.27 -0.61
CA GLU A 94 14.03 -8.15 -1.30
C GLU A 94 14.47 -7.05 -0.34
N GLU A 95 13.64 -6.72 0.66
CA GLU A 95 13.98 -5.69 1.64
C GLU A 95 15.09 -6.16 2.60
N ASP A 96 15.09 -7.43 2.99
CA ASP A 96 16.17 -8.02 3.80
C ASP A 96 17.51 -8.00 3.06
N GLU A 97 17.53 -8.38 1.77
CA GLU A 97 18.75 -8.32 0.97
C GLU A 97 19.25 -6.88 0.77
N LYS A 98 18.35 -5.92 0.49
CA LYS A 98 18.72 -4.50 0.45
C LYS A 98 19.30 -4.02 1.78
N PHE A 99 18.74 -4.47 2.90
CA PHE A 99 19.22 -4.11 4.23
C PHE A 99 20.64 -4.66 4.48
N LYS A 100 20.89 -5.95 4.18
CA LYS A 100 22.22 -6.57 4.30
C LYS A 100 23.26 -5.85 3.45
N VAL A 101 22.94 -5.54 2.18
CA VAL A 101 23.84 -4.81 1.29
C VAL A 101 24.17 -3.43 1.84
N ARG A 102 23.17 -2.69 2.35
CA ARG A 102 23.39 -1.38 2.98
C ARG A 102 24.25 -1.48 4.23
N MET A 103 24.06 -2.51 5.07
CA MET A 103 24.88 -2.74 6.26
C MET A 103 26.35 -2.99 5.87
N VAL A 104 26.59 -3.84 4.87
CA VAL A 104 27.95 -4.10 4.36
C VAL A 104 28.56 -2.83 3.76
N ALA A 105 27.82 -2.08 2.94
CA ALA A 105 28.30 -0.84 2.35
C ALA A 105 28.68 0.20 3.41
N ASN A 106 27.87 0.35 4.46
CA ASN A 106 28.18 1.23 5.59
C ASN A 106 29.45 0.78 6.31
N LYS A 107 29.63 -0.52 6.50
CA LYS A 107 30.85 -1.06 7.13
C LYS A 107 32.10 -0.83 6.26
N ILE A 108 31.98 -0.98 4.93
CA ILE A 108 33.06 -0.66 3.99
C ILE A 108 33.42 0.84 4.09
N ASN A 109 32.42 1.72 4.12
CA ASN A 109 32.65 3.16 4.27
C ASN A 109 33.36 3.53 5.58
N GLU A 110 32.99 2.89 6.69
CA GLU A 110 33.67 3.05 7.98
C GLU A 110 35.13 2.58 7.90
N MET A 111 35.38 1.40 7.35
CA MET A 111 36.74 0.86 7.21
C MET A 111 37.62 1.71 6.27
N MET A 112 37.07 2.22 5.17
CA MET A 112 37.77 3.13 4.26
C MET A 112 38.13 4.45 4.95
N LYS A 113 37.29 4.96 5.85
CA LYS A 113 37.56 6.18 6.61
C LYS A 113 38.70 5.98 7.63
N ASP A 114 38.70 4.83 8.32
CA ASP A 114 39.73 4.53 9.33
C ASP A 114 41.09 4.24 8.70
N ARG A 115 41.13 3.42 7.64
CA ARG A 115 42.40 2.95 7.04
C ARG A 115 42.93 3.88 5.95
N SER A 116 42.05 4.62 5.28
CA SER A 116 42.37 5.48 4.12
C SER A 116 43.24 4.78 3.05
N ASP A 117 43.15 3.45 2.96
CA ASP A 117 43.96 2.57 2.12
C ASP A 117 43.42 2.47 0.68
N TYR A 118 42.14 2.76 0.49
CA TYR A 118 41.46 2.67 -0.79
C TYR A 118 41.14 4.06 -1.39
N LYS A 119 41.28 4.18 -2.71
CA LYS A 119 40.83 5.37 -3.46
C LYS A 119 39.31 5.34 -3.58
N SER A 120 38.64 5.86 -2.56
CA SER A 120 37.17 6.04 -2.57
C SER A 120 36.73 7.07 -3.62
N PHE A 121 35.42 7.19 -3.84
CA PHE A 121 34.82 8.07 -4.86
C PHE A 121 35.29 9.53 -4.81
N TYR A 122 35.66 10.03 -3.62
CA TYR A 122 36.13 11.41 -3.43
C TYR A 122 37.66 11.54 -3.29
N TYR A 123 38.41 10.47 -3.56
CA TYR A 123 39.87 10.51 -3.48
C TYR A 123 40.45 11.51 -4.49
N ARG A 124 41.11 12.56 -3.99
CA ARG A 124 41.88 13.49 -4.82
C ARG A 124 43.32 12.98 -4.93
N PRO A 125 43.81 12.62 -6.13
CA PRO A 125 45.19 12.22 -6.29
C PRO A 125 46.11 13.42 -6.05
N ILE A 126 46.98 13.32 -5.04
CA ILE A 126 48.10 14.25 -4.91
C ILE A 126 49.11 13.88 -5.99
N SER A 127 49.28 14.73 -7.00
CA SER A 127 50.34 14.53 -7.98
C SER A 127 51.69 14.96 -7.37
N ALA A 128 52.71 14.10 -7.48
CA ALA A 128 54.03 14.34 -6.93
C ALA A 128 54.68 15.63 -7.48
N ASN A 129 54.38 15.98 -8.74
CA ASN A 129 54.90 17.17 -9.39
C ASN A 129 54.40 18.47 -8.72
N HIS A 130 53.11 18.55 -8.39
CA HIS A 130 52.54 19.75 -7.75
C HIS A 130 53.02 19.90 -6.30
N HIS A 131 53.22 18.79 -5.59
CA HIS A 131 53.77 18.81 -4.24
C HIS A 131 55.24 19.28 -4.22
N ARG A 132 56.05 18.90 -5.21
CA ARG A 132 57.43 19.40 -5.36
C ARG A 132 57.45 20.91 -5.61
N ILE A 133 56.65 21.39 -6.56
CA ILE A 133 56.58 22.82 -6.91
C ILE A 133 56.11 23.66 -5.71
N SER A 134 55.08 23.20 -4.99
CA SER A 134 54.60 23.89 -3.79
C SER A 134 55.66 23.94 -2.69
N LYS A 135 56.41 22.85 -2.49
CA LYS A 135 57.49 22.80 -1.50
C LYS A 135 58.62 23.77 -1.86
N GLU A 136 59.08 23.76 -3.11
CA GLU A 136 60.10 24.70 -3.60
C GLU A 136 59.67 26.17 -3.45
N ALA A 137 58.38 26.47 -3.63
CA ALA A 137 57.84 27.83 -3.43
C ALA A 137 57.80 28.23 -1.94
N MET A 138 57.45 27.31 -1.04
CA MET A 138 57.47 27.54 0.41
C MET A 138 58.90 27.76 0.92
N ASP A 139 59.84 26.89 0.51
CA ASP A 139 61.24 26.98 0.91
C ASP A 139 61.87 28.33 0.47
N ARG A 140 61.49 28.87 -0.69
CA ARG A 140 61.91 30.22 -1.13
C ARG A 140 61.34 31.34 -0.25
N GLN A 141 60.04 31.31 0.04
CA GLN A 141 59.42 32.35 0.89
C GLN A 141 60.03 32.38 2.29
N GLU A 142 60.37 31.22 2.84
CA GLU A 142 61.01 31.10 4.16
C GLU A 142 62.43 31.68 4.15
N SER A 143 63.18 31.48 3.05
CA SER A 143 64.51 32.08 2.87
C SER A 143 64.49 33.60 2.66
N GLU A 144 63.43 34.12 2.02
CA GLU A 144 63.24 35.55 1.79
C GLU A 144 62.71 36.28 3.03
N GLY A 145 61.91 35.63 3.88
CA GLY A 145 61.37 36.19 5.13
C GLY A 145 62.34 36.15 6.33
N LEU A 146 63.51 35.53 6.19
CA LEU A 146 64.57 35.49 7.21
C LEU A 146 65.64 36.58 7.04
N ASN A 147 65.44 37.54 6.12
CA ASN A 147 66.27 38.74 5.96
C ASN A 147 65.51 40.01 6.39
#